data_AF-A0A178KJ48-F1
#
_entry.id   AF-A0A178KJ48-F1
#
_cell.length_a   1.000
_cell.length_b   1.000
_cell.length_c   1.000
_cell.angle_alpha   90.00
_cell.angle_beta   90.00
_cell.angle_gamma   90.00
#
_symmetry.space_group_name_H-M   'P 1'
#
loop_
_entity.id
_entity.type
_entity.pdbx_description
1 polymer ?
#
loop_
_entity_poly.entity_id
_entity_poly.type
_entity_poly.pdbx_seq_one_letter_code
_entity_poly.pdbx_strand_id
1 'polypeptide(L)' 'MTNEELKSLGKWYVSTGKEWICHSDYELEEFKNLFLNFINPEEWDNISFDSDFMPFQQS' A
#
# COMPACT_ATOMS: atom_id res chain seq x y z
N MET A 1 -6.14 3.22 12.22
CA MET A 1 -6.18 3.49 10.77
C MET A 1 -7.60 3.78 10.33
N THR A 2 -7.83 4.99 9.85
CA THR A 2 -9.09 5.44 9.27
C THR A 2 -9.07 5.30 7.75
N ASN A 3 -10.25 5.30 7.12
CA ASN A 3 -10.36 5.21 5.65
C ASN A 3 -9.71 6.41 4.94
N GLU A 4 -9.70 7.58 5.59
CA GLU A 4 -9.15 8.83 5.05
C GLU A 4 -7.62 8.82 5.02
N GLU A 5 -6.98 8.31 6.07
CA GLU A 5 -5.52 8.11 6.13
C GLU A 5 -5.02 7.15 5.06
N LEU A 6 -5.77 6.09 4.76
CA LEU A 6 -5.41 5.18 3.67
C LEU A 6 -5.52 5.87 2.31
N LYS A 7 -6.61 6.61 2.09
CA LYS A 7 -6.84 7.31 0.81
C LYS A 7 -5.77 8.36 0.50
N SER A 8 -5.07 8.91 1.49
CA SER A 8 -3.99 9.87 1.24
C SER A 8 -2.73 9.21 0.69
N LEU A 9 -2.55 7.90 0.88
CA LEU A 9 -1.38 7.16 0.38
C LEU A 9 -1.48 6.77 -1.10
N GLY A 10 -2.69 6.78 -1.67
CA GLY A 10 -2.90 6.42 -3.06
C GLY A 10 -4.25 5.78 -3.31
N LYS A 11 -4.39 5.18 -4.50
CA LYS A 11 -5.60 4.49 -4.91
C LYS A 11 -5.52 3.01 -4.53
N TRP A 12 -6.41 2.60 -3.64
CA TRP A 12 -6.45 1.23 -3.12
C TRP A 12 -7.41 0.34 -3.90
N TYR A 13 -6.98 -0.91 -4.10
CA TYR A 13 -7.75 -1.98 -4.70
C TYR A 13 -7.66 -3.22 -3.80
N VAL A 14 -8.78 -3.87 -3.58
CA VAL A 14 -8.83 -5.14 -2.85
C VAL A 14 -8.68 -6.25 -3.88
N SER A 15 -7.61 -7.04 -3.77
CA SER A 15 -7.47 -8.27 -4.55
C SER A 15 -8.30 -9.38 -3.91
N THR A 16 -8.64 -10.44 -4.65
CA THR A 16 -9.30 -11.62 -4.07
C THR A 16 -8.40 -12.26 -3.02
N GLY A 17 -8.73 -12.08 -1.73
CA GLY A 17 -7.97 -12.66 -0.61
C GLY A 17 -7.68 -11.66 0.50
N LYS A 18 -6.49 -11.78 1.10
CA LYS A 18 -5.96 -10.88 2.15
C LYS A 18 -4.96 -9.85 1.60
N GLU A 19 -4.91 -9.69 0.28
CA GLU A 19 -3.94 -8.85 -0.41
C GLU A 19 -4.56 -7.51 -0.81
N TRP A 20 -3.81 -6.44 -0.61
CA TRP A 20 -4.21 -5.08 -0.90
C TRP A 20 -3.21 -4.48 -1.86
N ILE A 21 -3.71 -3.90 -2.95
CA ILE A 21 -2.88 -3.23 -3.96
C ILE A 21 -3.08 -1.74 -3.79
N CYS A 22 -1.99 -1.00 -3.63
CA CYS A 22 -2.01 0.46 -3.63
C CYS A 22 -1.28 0.97 -4.87
N HIS A 23 -1.96 1.80 -5.66
CA HIS A 23 -1.32 2.59 -6.70
C HIS A 23 -1.01 3.98 -6.13
N SER A 24 0.27 4.24 -5.90
CA SER A 24 0.79 5.43 -5.25
C SER A 24 1.84 6.12 -6.13
N ASP A 25 1.96 7.43 -5.99
CA ASP A 25 3.03 8.23 -6.62
C ASP A 25 4.34 8.21 -5.79
N TYR A 26 4.33 7.62 -4.58
CA TYR A 26 5.50 7.46 -3.74
C TYR A 26 6.40 6.30 -4.20
N GLU A 27 7.71 6.45 -4.00
CA GLU A 27 8.61 5.30 -4.12
C GLU A 27 8.35 4.27 -3.01
N LEU A 28 8.73 3.02 -3.24
CA LEU A 28 8.42 1.90 -2.34
C LEU A 28 8.87 2.16 -0.88
N GLU A 29 10.07 2.69 -0.67
CA GLU A 29 10.59 2.97 0.67
C GLU A 29 9.83 4.12 1.36
N GLU A 30 9.51 5.19 0.64
CA GLU A 30 8.70 6.29 1.17
C GLU A 30 7.30 5.79 1.53
N PHE A 31 6.67 5.02 0.64
CA PHE A 31 5.36 4.42 0.89
C PHE A 31 5.36 3.54 2.14
N LYS A 32 6.36 2.66 2.28
CA LYS A 32 6.52 1.79 3.47
C LYS A 32 6.54 2.62 4.75
N ASN A 33 7.37 3.66 4.80
CA ASN A 33 7.49 4.52 5.99
C ASN A 33 6.18 5.23 6.31
N LEU A 34 5.50 5.77 5.29
CA LEU A 34 4.21 6.44 5.47
C LEU A 34 3.12 5.47 5.92
N PHE A 35 3.04 4.28 5.33
CA PHE A 35 2.04 3.27 5.69
C PHE A 35 2.24 2.75 7.11
N LEU A 36 3.49 2.44 7.49
CA LEU A 36 3.82 1.92 8.81
C LEU A 36 3.53 2.93 9.94
N ASN A 37 3.53 4.24 9.66
CA ASN A 37 3.11 5.26 10.64
C ASN A 37 1.65 5.09 11.10
N PHE A 38 0.81 4.40 10.32
CA PHE A 38 -0.59 4.13 10.67
C PHE A 38 -0.80 2.78 11.36
N ILE A 39 0.26 1.97 11.46
CA ILE A 39 0.24 0.61 11.98
C ILE A 39 1.01 0.56 13.30
N ASN A 40 0.49 -0.18 14.28
CA ASN A 40 1.20 -0.43 15.53
C ASN A 40 2.52 -1.18 15.26
N PRO A 41 3.65 -0.76 15.87
CA PRO A 41 4.95 -1.41 15.66
C PRO A 41 4.96 -2.93 15.86
N GLU A 42 4.11 -3.45 16.75
CA GLU A 42 3.96 -4.88 17.03
C GLU A 42 3.41 -5.68 15.83
N GLU A 43 2.73 -5.02 14.90
CA GLU A 43 2.11 -5.63 13.72
C GLU A 43 3.00 -5.52 12.47
N TRP A 44 4.15 -4.85 12.56
CA TRP A 44 5.03 -4.61 11.40
C TRP A 44 5.57 -5.91 10.83
N ASP A 45 5.92 -6.87 11.69
CA ASP A 45 6.40 -8.20 11.28
C ASP A 45 5.35 -9.03 10.53
N ASN A 46 4.06 -8.67 10.64
CA ASN A 46 2.96 -9.34 9.95
C ASN A 46 2.71 -8.77 8.54
N ILE A 47 3.43 -7.72 8.15
CA ILE A 47 3.22 -7.01 6.88
C ILE A 47 4.42 -7.25 5.96
N SER A 48 4.11 -7.73 4.75
CA SER A 48 5.07 -7.80 3.65
C SER A 48 4.67 -6.79 2.58
N PHE A 49 5.66 -6.15 2.00
CA PHE A 49 5.48 -5.20 0.90
C PHE A 49 6.22 -5.73 -0.32
N ASP A 50 5.51 -5.77 -1.43
CA ASP A 50 6.06 -6.04 -2.76
C ASP A 50 5.69 -4.89 -3.70
N SER A 51 6.45 -4.71 -4.77
CA SER A 51 6.17 -3.71 -5.79
C SER A 51 6.30 -4.35 -7.16
N ASP A 52 5.19 -4.37 -7.89
CA ASP A 52 5.16 -4.81 -9.27
C ASP A 52 5.06 -3.63 -10.23
N PHE A 53 5.76 -3.72 -11.35
CA PHE A 53 5.55 -2.83 -12.48
C PHE A 53 4.39 -3.36 -13.31
N MET A 54 3.20 -2.75 -13.17
CA MET A 54 2.11 -3.00 -14.10
C MET A 54 2.41 -2.26 -15.41
N PRO A 55 2.71 -2.96 -16.52
CA PRO A 55 2.89 -2.29 -17.80
C PRO A 55 1.58 -1.62 -18.18
N PHE A 56 1.66 -0.35 -18.61
CA PHE A 56 0.51 0.37 -19.13
C PHE A 56 -0.05 -0.38 -20.35
N GLN A 57 -1.20 -1.04 -20.20
CA GLN A 57 -1.93 -1.60 -21.33
C GLN A 57 -2.90 -0.54 -21.84
N GLN A 58 -2.52 0.11 -22.94
CA GLN A 58 -3.41 0.96 -23.70
C GLN A 58 -4.43 0.05 -24.40
N SER A 59 -5.71 0.16 -24.02
CA SER A 59 -6.83 -0.55 -24.65
C SER A 59 -7.20 0.07 -26.00
#